data_AF-A0A9E5T7R5-F1
#
_entry.id   AF-A0A9E5T7R5-F1
#
_cell.length_a   1.000
_cell.length_b   1.000
_cell.length_c   1.000
_cell.angle_alpha   90.00
_cell.angle_beta   90.00
_cell.angle_gamma   90.00
#
_symmetry.space_group_name_H-M   'P 1'
#
loop_
_entity.id
_entity.type
_entity.pdbx_description
1 polymer ?
#
loop_
_entity_poly.entity_id
_entity_poly.type
_entity_poly.pdbx_seq_one_letter_code
_entity_poly.pdbx_strand_id
1 'polypeptide(L)'
;MGDSGSGMGVAGGDYDGDGLTDLFVTNWERELNALYQNESGEEGHLTFQYSTYRIGISGLGNNMTGWGTAWLDLDQDTDLDLLVVNGRVPITDLAFDAQLVRLYRNRGWSLEQGLGRPGQFIEWTQQAGLADVGPLLARGSAVADYDND
;
A
#
# COMPACT_ATOMS: atom_id res chain seq x y z
N MET A 1 2.41 -20.09 -1.67
CA MET A 1 0.97 -19.87 -1.92
C MET A 1 0.84 -18.43 -2.39
N GLY A 2 0.17 -18.17 -3.52
CA GLY A 2 -0.04 -16.83 -4.07
C GLY A 2 -1.40 -16.24 -3.69
N ASP A 3 -1.69 -15.02 -4.15
CA ASP A 3 -2.99 -14.37 -3.96
C ASP A 3 -4.09 -15.06 -4.77
N SER A 4 -5.28 -15.18 -4.18
CA SER A 4 -6.51 -15.65 -4.84
C SER A 4 -7.62 -14.60 -4.80
N GLY A 5 -7.29 -13.36 -4.43
CA GLY A 5 -8.21 -12.23 -4.38
C GLY A 5 -8.59 -11.67 -5.75
N SER A 6 -9.36 -10.60 -5.71
CA SER A 6 -10.02 -9.99 -6.86
C SER A 6 -9.07 -9.29 -7.84
N GLY A 7 -7.89 -8.83 -7.41
CA GLY A 7 -6.89 -8.18 -8.24
C GLY A 7 -7.37 -6.87 -8.88
N MET A 8 -7.73 -5.87 -8.05
CA MET A 8 -8.47 -4.69 -8.49
C MET A 8 -7.58 -3.52 -8.93
N GLY A 9 -6.41 -3.36 -8.30
CA GLY A 9 -5.41 -2.36 -8.65
C GLY A 9 -4.01 -2.88 -8.32
N VAL A 10 -3.01 -2.33 -8.98
CA VAL A 10 -1.60 -2.75 -8.84
C VAL A 10 -0.68 -1.54 -8.89
N ALA A 11 0.38 -1.54 -8.09
CA ALA A 11 1.48 -0.60 -8.19
C ALA A 11 2.82 -1.30 -7.95
N GLY A 12 3.86 -0.83 -8.65
CA GLY A 12 5.24 -1.28 -8.47
C GLY A 12 6.07 -0.27 -7.68
N GLY A 13 6.87 -0.75 -6.73
CA GLY A 13 7.73 0.07 -5.87
C GLY A 13 8.67 -0.81 -5.04
N ASP A 14 9.84 -0.29 -4.68
CA ASP A 14 10.83 -0.96 -3.84
C ASP A 14 10.49 -0.69 -2.37
N TYR A 15 9.71 -1.60 -1.74
CA TYR A 15 9.15 -1.33 -0.41
C TYR A 15 10.11 -1.65 0.74
N ASP A 16 11.11 -2.51 0.48
CA ASP A 16 12.10 -2.93 1.47
C ASP A 16 13.52 -2.40 1.20
N GLY A 17 13.69 -1.59 0.16
CA GLY A 17 14.91 -0.86 -0.15
C GLY A 17 16.03 -1.75 -0.70
N ASP A 18 15.69 -2.90 -1.30
CA ASP A 18 16.67 -3.85 -1.82
C ASP A 18 17.10 -3.55 -3.28
N GLY A 19 16.51 -2.51 -3.88
CA GLY A 19 16.79 -2.06 -5.25
C GLY A 19 15.98 -2.81 -6.31
N LEU A 20 15.10 -3.73 -5.92
CA LEU A 20 14.22 -4.47 -6.81
C LEU A 20 12.79 -3.92 -6.72
N THR A 21 12.10 -3.85 -7.86
CA THR A 21 10.71 -3.40 -7.87
C THR A 21 9.78 -4.52 -7.42
N ASP A 22 9.10 -4.33 -6.30
CA ASP A 22 8.05 -5.20 -5.77
C ASP A 22 6.67 -4.82 -6.30
N LEU A 23 5.66 -5.65 -6.05
CA LEU A 23 4.28 -5.39 -6.48
C LEU A 23 3.31 -5.42 -5.29
N PHE A 24 2.47 -4.39 -5.19
CA PHE A 24 1.31 -4.38 -4.30
C PHE A 24 0.02 -4.44 -5.12
N VAL A 25 -0.92 -5.27 -4.67
CA VAL A 25 -2.21 -5.53 -5.33
C VAL A 25 -3.33 -5.31 -4.34
N THR A 26 -4.32 -4.51 -4.72
CA THR A 26 -5.52 -4.26 -3.93
C THR A 26 -6.63 -5.27 -4.25
N ASN A 27 -7.42 -5.62 -3.23
CA ASN A 27 -8.45 -6.65 -3.29
C ASN A 27 -9.77 -6.19 -2.64
N TRP A 28 -10.77 -7.08 -2.69
CA TRP A 28 -12.08 -6.82 -2.10
C TRP A 28 -12.02 -6.84 -0.56
N GLU A 29 -13.00 -6.23 0.11
CA GLU A 29 -12.98 -5.99 1.56
C GLU A 29 -12.86 -7.23 2.46
N ARG A 30 -13.12 -8.43 1.92
CA ARG A 30 -13.01 -9.71 2.63
C ARG A 30 -11.75 -10.49 2.27
N GLU A 31 -10.90 -9.90 1.45
CA GLU A 31 -9.66 -10.47 0.95
C GLU A 31 -8.51 -9.62 1.48
N LEU A 32 -7.34 -10.24 1.64
CA LEU A 32 -6.14 -9.48 1.96
C LEU A 32 -5.64 -8.83 0.68
N ASN A 33 -5.21 -7.58 0.75
CA ASN A 33 -4.33 -7.02 -0.27
C ASN A 33 -3.05 -7.85 -0.33
N ALA A 34 -2.48 -7.99 -1.52
CA ALA A 34 -1.31 -8.82 -1.74
C ALA A 34 -0.06 -7.99 -1.96
N LEU A 35 1.03 -8.38 -1.29
CA LEU A 35 2.37 -7.90 -1.60
C LEU A 35 3.22 -9.04 -2.13
N TYR A 36 3.90 -8.78 -3.24
CA TYR A 36 4.83 -9.68 -3.88
C TYR A 36 6.22 -9.06 -3.87
N GLN A 37 7.11 -9.61 -3.05
CA GLN A 37 8.52 -9.21 -3.01
C GLN A 37 9.24 -9.79 -4.23
N ASN A 38 10.00 -8.97 -4.94
CA ASN A 38 10.85 -9.38 -6.04
C ASN A 38 12.09 -10.08 -5.49
N GLU A 39 12.39 -11.29 -5.96
CA GLU A 39 13.56 -12.08 -5.53
C GLU A 39 14.47 -12.43 -6.72
N SER A 40 14.45 -11.64 -7.79
CA SER A 40 15.17 -11.94 -9.03
C SER A 40 16.68 -12.02 -8.90
N GLY A 41 17.24 -11.33 -7.89
CA GLY A 41 18.67 -11.24 -7.66
C GLY A 41 19.47 -10.79 -8.89
N GLU A 42 20.78 -10.96 -8.85
CA GLU A 42 21.68 -10.59 -9.96
C GLU A 42 21.58 -11.55 -11.16
N GLU A 43 21.06 -12.76 -10.95
CA GLU A 43 20.97 -13.80 -11.98
C GLU A 43 19.86 -13.54 -13.01
N GLY A 44 19.01 -12.54 -12.78
CA GLY A 44 18.14 -11.93 -13.80
C GLY A 44 16.87 -12.70 -14.16
N HIS A 45 16.49 -13.73 -13.40
CA HIS A 45 15.23 -14.44 -13.61
C HIS A 45 14.11 -13.76 -12.82
N LEU A 46 13.04 -13.31 -13.49
CA LEU A 46 11.94 -12.64 -12.83
C LEU A 46 11.19 -13.60 -11.86
N THR A 47 11.31 -13.37 -10.56
CA THR A 47 10.72 -14.22 -9.51
C THR A 47 10.11 -13.35 -8.43
N PHE A 48 8.97 -13.79 -7.90
CA PHE A 48 8.26 -13.08 -6.84
C PHE A 48 7.87 -14.04 -5.71
N GLN A 49 7.98 -13.53 -4.48
CA GLN A 49 7.54 -14.19 -3.26
C GLN A 49 6.34 -13.46 -2.68
N TYR A 50 5.29 -14.19 -2.34
CA TYR A 50 4.16 -13.62 -1.61
C TYR A 50 4.58 -13.26 -0.18
N SER A 51 4.64 -11.96 0.13
CA SER A 51 5.24 -11.38 1.34
C SER A 51 4.25 -10.57 2.18
N THR A 52 2.95 -10.56 1.87
CA THR A 52 1.90 -9.81 2.59
C THR A 52 1.98 -9.90 4.12
N TYR A 53 2.27 -11.08 4.67
CA TYR A 53 2.30 -11.29 6.12
C TYR A 53 3.54 -10.68 6.80
N ARG A 54 4.54 -10.24 6.03
CA ARG A 54 5.80 -9.72 6.56
C ARG A 54 5.73 -8.25 6.89
N ILE A 55 4.89 -7.46 6.22
CA ILE A 55 5.05 -6.01 6.17
C ILE A 55 4.44 -5.20 7.31
N GLY A 56 3.96 -5.85 8.37
CA GLY A 56 3.24 -5.14 9.41
C GLY A 56 1.94 -4.51 8.89
N ILE A 57 1.12 -4.01 9.82
CA ILE A 57 -0.35 -3.94 9.66
C ILE A 57 -0.83 -5.20 8.94
N SER A 58 -1.07 -6.28 9.69
CA SER A 58 -1.34 -7.64 9.19
C SER A 58 -2.33 -7.87 8.02
N GLY A 59 -3.19 -6.98 7.54
CA GLY A 59 -3.73 -5.79 8.21
C GLY A 59 -3.67 -4.51 7.41
N LEU A 60 -3.08 -4.53 6.23
CA LEU A 60 -3.46 -3.59 5.18
C LEU A 60 -4.77 -4.02 4.51
N GLY A 61 -5.30 -5.20 4.88
CA GLY A 61 -6.71 -5.56 4.83
C GLY A 61 -7.47 -4.91 5.99
N ASN A 62 -8.25 -3.90 5.64
CA ASN A 62 -8.86 -2.90 6.53
C ASN A 62 -10.40 -2.91 6.45
N ASN A 63 -11.00 -4.02 6.02
CA ASN A 63 -12.42 -4.14 5.69
C ASN A 63 -12.89 -3.09 4.66
N MET A 64 -12.01 -2.70 3.74
CA MET A 64 -12.34 -1.81 2.63
C MET A 64 -12.04 -2.46 1.29
N THR A 65 -12.80 -2.07 0.26
CA THR A 65 -12.57 -2.52 -1.12
C THR A 65 -11.53 -1.58 -1.72
N GLY A 66 -10.33 -2.09 -1.94
CA GLY A 66 -9.24 -1.32 -2.54
C GLY A 66 -9.37 -1.20 -4.05
N TRP A 67 -8.88 -0.08 -4.59
CA TRP A 67 -8.85 0.20 -6.02
C TRP A 67 -7.47 0.74 -6.40
N GLY A 68 -7.37 2.03 -6.72
CA GLY A 68 -6.10 2.70 -7.01
C GLY A 68 -5.14 2.61 -5.83
N THR A 69 -3.87 2.36 -6.15
CA THR A 69 -2.79 2.28 -5.18
C THR A 69 -1.54 2.90 -5.78
N ALA A 70 -0.67 3.48 -4.95
CA ALA A 70 0.57 4.11 -5.40
C ALA A 70 1.64 4.04 -4.31
N TRP A 71 2.89 3.93 -4.75
CA TRP A 71 4.08 4.06 -3.92
C TRP A 71 4.67 5.46 -4.07
N LEU A 72 5.04 6.10 -2.96
CA LEU A 72 5.61 7.44 -2.94
C LEU A 72 6.27 7.72 -1.59
N ASP A 73 7.37 8.47 -1.58
CA ASP A 73 8.03 8.94 -0.35
C ASP A 73 7.37 10.27 0.07
N LEU A 74 6.39 10.21 0.97
CA LEU A 74 5.56 11.38 1.32
C LEU A 74 6.15 12.21 2.45
N ASP A 75 6.96 11.61 3.31
CA ASP A 75 7.60 12.30 4.43
C ASP A 75 9.09 12.56 4.23
N GLN A 76 9.59 12.25 3.03
CA GLN A 76 10.94 12.53 2.58
C GLN A 76 11.99 11.79 3.42
N ASP A 77 11.68 10.59 3.88
CA ASP A 77 12.60 9.74 4.65
C ASP A 77 13.30 8.67 3.80
N THR A 78 13.11 8.72 2.48
CA THR A 78 13.68 7.84 1.45
C THR A 78 13.12 6.42 1.39
N ASP A 79 12.21 6.06 2.29
CA ASP A 79 11.49 4.81 2.25
C ASP A 79 10.10 5.02 1.62
N LEU A 80 9.71 4.19 0.65
CA LEU A 80 8.43 4.37 -0.04
C LEU A 80 7.24 4.08 0.88
N ASP A 81 6.33 5.04 1.01
CA ASP A 81 5.01 4.90 1.63
C ASP A 81 3.97 4.36 0.64
N LEU A 82 2.86 3.86 1.19
CA LEU A 82 1.79 3.24 0.42
C LEU A 82 0.46 3.99 0.56
N LEU A 83 -0.04 4.53 -0.55
CA LEU A 83 -1.38 5.09 -0.66
C LEU A 83 -2.34 4.07 -1.25
N VAL A 84 -3.51 3.90 -0.62
CA VAL A 84 -4.61 3.07 -1.13
C VAL A 84 -5.92 3.85 -1.11
N VAL A 85 -6.57 3.99 -2.27
CA VAL A 85 -7.91 4.58 -2.35
C VAL A 85 -8.97 3.48 -2.35
N ASN A 86 -10.06 3.71 -1.60
CA ASN A 86 -11.07 2.70 -1.35
C ASN A 86 -12.47 3.18 -1.73
N GLY A 87 -13.38 2.22 -1.90
CA GLY A 87 -14.81 2.49 -1.98
C GLY A 87 -15.60 1.20 -2.19
N ARG A 88 -16.61 0.98 -1.35
CA ARG A 88 -17.32 -0.31 -1.23
C ARG A 88 -18.04 -0.69 -2.53
N VAL A 89 -18.13 -2.00 -2.75
CA VAL A 89 -19.02 -2.62 -3.73
C VAL A 89 -19.76 -3.82 -3.10
N PRO A 90 -21.04 -4.03 -3.46
CA PRO A 90 -21.88 -3.20 -4.34
C PRO A 90 -22.22 -1.83 -3.71
N ILE A 91 -22.58 -0.85 -4.54
CA ILE A 91 -23.05 0.45 -4.09
C ILE A 91 -24.57 0.38 -3.91
N THR A 92 -25.01 0.64 -2.69
CA THR A 92 -26.42 0.74 -2.27
C THR A 92 -26.77 2.15 -1.83
N ASP A 93 -25.80 2.90 -1.29
CA ASP A 93 -25.94 4.29 -0.87
C ASP A 93 -24.59 5.02 -0.97
N LEU A 94 -24.61 6.22 -1.57
CA LEU A 94 -23.38 6.93 -1.88
C LEU A 94 -22.59 7.40 -0.64
N ALA A 95 -23.27 7.70 0.46
CA ALA A 95 -22.66 8.20 1.68
C ALA A 95 -22.19 7.04 2.58
N PHE A 96 -22.99 5.99 2.71
CA PHE A 96 -22.64 4.83 3.56
C PHE A 96 -21.59 3.92 2.94
N ASP A 97 -21.51 3.85 1.62
CA ASP A 97 -20.56 2.97 0.91
C ASP A 97 -19.22 3.66 0.61
N ALA A 98 -19.10 4.95 0.92
CA ALA A 98 -17.84 5.67 0.86
C ALA A 98 -16.85 5.11 1.88
N GLN A 99 -15.58 4.99 1.50
CA GLN A 99 -14.51 4.45 2.36
C GLN A 99 -13.31 5.41 2.37
N LEU A 100 -12.54 5.38 3.46
CA LEU A 100 -11.39 6.27 3.59
C LEU A 100 -10.33 5.98 2.53
N VAL A 101 -9.70 7.04 2.04
CA VAL A 101 -8.35 6.93 1.48
C VAL A 101 -7.41 6.61 2.62
N ARG A 102 -6.50 5.66 2.43
CA ARG A 102 -5.54 5.24 3.45
C ARG A 102 -4.13 5.55 3.03
N LEU A 103 -3.37 6.10 3.95
CA LEU A 103 -1.91 6.19 3.84
C LEU A 103 -1.28 5.29 4.89
N TYR A 104 -0.31 4.52 4.44
CA TYR A 104 0.50 3.67 5.29
C TYR A 104 1.95 4.09 5.17
N ARG A 105 2.51 4.52 6.31
CA ARG A 105 3.89 4.96 6.37
C ARG A 105 4.83 3.77 6.48
N ASN A 106 5.90 3.74 5.68
CA ASN A 106 7.01 2.84 5.90
C ASN A 106 7.83 3.32 7.10
N ARG A 107 8.09 2.44 8.05
CA ARG A 107 8.91 2.80 9.23
C ARG A 107 10.39 2.88 8.91
N GLY A 108 10.78 2.44 7.72
CA GLY A 108 12.16 2.46 7.27
C GLY A 108 13.09 1.62 8.14
N TRP A 109 14.38 1.89 7.99
CA TRP A 109 15.40 1.36 8.89
C TRP A 109 15.56 2.26 10.12
N SER A 110 15.33 1.72 11.33
CA SER A 110 15.62 2.43 12.58
C SER A 110 16.60 1.68 13.48
N LEU A 111 17.82 2.20 13.58
CA LEU A 111 18.84 1.72 14.52
C LEU A 111 18.40 1.92 15.99
N GLU A 112 17.65 2.99 16.28
CA GLU A 112 17.21 3.33 17.64
C GLU A 112 16.06 2.45 18.14
N GLN A 113 15.19 1.98 17.24
CA GLN A 113 14.07 1.10 17.60
C GLN A 113 14.39 -0.39 17.48
N GLY A 114 15.61 -0.76 17.06
CA GLY A 114 15.99 -2.17 16.84
C GLY A 114 15.11 -2.87 15.79
N LEU A 115 14.44 -2.09 14.93
CA LEU A 115 13.61 -2.61 13.85
C LEU A 115 14.53 -2.93 12.68
N GLY A 116 14.65 -4.22 12.36
CA GLY A 116 15.45 -4.69 11.24
C GLY A 116 14.68 -4.58 9.93
N ARG A 117 15.38 -4.07 8.90
CA ARG A 117 15.00 -3.96 7.48
C ARG A 117 13.79 -3.03 7.21
N PRO A 118 13.84 -2.19 6.15
CA PRO A 118 12.67 -1.45 5.69
C PRO A 118 11.52 -2.39 5.31
N GLY A 119 10.31 -1.83 5.14
CA GLY A 119 9.14 -2.59 4.73
C GLY A 119 8.23 -3.03 5.87
N GLN A 120 8.25 -2.32 7.00
CA GLN A 120 7.23 -2.41 8.05
C GLN A 120 6.35 -1.16 8.05
N PHE A 121 5.04 -1.33 7.88
CA PHE A 121 4.11 -0.22 7.73
C PHE A 121 3.33 0.10 9.01
N ILE A 122 2.90 1.36 9.12
CA ILE A 122 1.92 1.85 10.10
C ILE A 122 0.82 2.69 9.47
N GLU A 123 -0.33 2.70 10.12
CA GLU A 123 -1.47 3.51 9.72
C GLU A 123 -1.11 4.98 9.95
N TRP A 124 -1.20 5.79 8.90
CA TRP A 124 -0.78 7.20 8.95
C TRP A 124 -1.81 8.15 8.34
N THR A 125 -3.04 7.69 8.13
CA THR A 125 -4.10 8.45 7.46
C THR A 125 -4.47 9.70 8.23
N GLN A 126 -4.55 9.62 9.57
CA GLN A 126 -4.91 10.79 10.39
C GLN A 126 -3.78 11.83 10.44
N GLN A 127 -2.54 11.37 10.59
CA GLN A 127 -1.39 12.25 10.74
C GLN A 127 -1.07 12.98 9.44
N ALA A 128 -1.33 12.36 8.29
CA ALA A 128 -1.24 13.01 6.98
C ALA A 128 -2.46 13.90 6.66
N GLY A 129 -3.43 14.04 7.57
CA GLY A 129 -4.65 14.84 7.36
C GLY A 129 -5.66 14.22 6.38
N LEU A 130 -5.37 13.06 5.79
CA LEU A 130 -6.28 12.37 4.85
C LEU A 130 -7.58 11.90 5.51
N ALA A 131 -7.58 11.70 6.83
CA ALA A 131 -8.80 11.40 7.57
C ALA A 131 -9.83 12.56 7.50
N ASP A 132 -9.35 13.80 7.43
CA ASP A 132 -10.19 15.01 7.43
C ASP A 132 -10.85 15.27 6.06
N VAL A 133 -10.29 14.71 4.97
CA VAL A 133 -10.94 14.65 3.66
C VAL A 133 -12.22 13.83 3.72
N GLY A 134 -12.26 12.84 4.61
CA GLY A 134 -13.40 11.95 4.80
C GLY A 134 -13.48 10.81 3.77
N PRO A 135 -14.50 9.93 3.92
CA PRO A 135 -14.67 8.78 3.06
C PRO A 135 -15.13 9.18 1.65
N LEU A 136 -14.64 8.48 0.64
CA LEU A 136 -14.97 8.68 -0.77
C LEU A 136 -15.40 7.36 -1.43
N LEU A 137 -16.15 7.44 -2.52
CA LEU A 137 -16.32 6.32 -3.46
C LEU A 137 -15.18 6.32 -4.48
N ALA A 138 -13.94 6.29 -3.99
CA ALA A 138 -12.77 6.38 -4.86
C ALA A 138 -12.59 5.08 -5.66
N ARG A 139 -12.01 5.23 -6.86
CA ARG A 139 -11.80 4.14 -7.83
C ARG A 139 -10.41 4.15 -8.46
N GLY A 140 -9.72 5.29 -8.42
CA GLY A 140 -8.40 5.46 -9.00
C GLY A 140 -7.63 6.54 -8.26
N SER A 141 -6.31 6.50 -8.39
CA SER A 141 -5.38 7.47 -7.83
C SER A 141 -4.38 7.89 -8.89
N ALA A 142 -3.85 9.10 -8.75
CA ALA A 142 -2.67 9.58 -9.46
C ALA A 142 -1.85 10.37 -8.44
N VAL A 143 -0.53 10.20 -8.49
CA VAL A 143 0.41 10.89 -7.61
C VAL A 143 1.43 11.62 -8.49
N ALA A 144 1.77 12.83 -8.08
CA ALA A 144 2.77 13.65 -8.75
C ALA A 144 3.29 14.69 -7.74
N ASP A 145 4.58 14.95 -7.81
CA ASP A 145 5.16 16.19 -7.31
C ASP A 145 4.84 17.30 -8.32
N TYR A 146 4.10 18.32 -7.89
CA TYR A 146 3.53 19.33 -8.79
C TYR A 146 4.35 20.64 -8.81
N ASP A 147 5.11 20.91 -7.76
CA ASP A 147 5.86 22.15 -7.56
C ASP A 147 7.37 21.92 -7.38
N ASN A 148 7.82 20.68 -7.21
CA ASN A 148 9.22 20.27 -7.29
C ASN A 148 10.10 21.04 -6.29
N ASP A 149 9.59 21.21 -5.06
CA ASP A 149 10.28 21.87 -3.96
C ASP A 149 11.23 20.94 -3.17
#